data_AF-A0A662YH13-F1
#
_entry.id   AF-A0A662YH13-F1
#
_cell.length_a   1.000
_cell.length_b   1.000
_cell.length_c   1.000
_cell.angle_alpha   90.00
_cell.angle_beta   90.00
_cell.angle_gamma   90.00
#
_symmetry.space_group_name_H-M   'P 1'
#
loop_
_entity.id
_entity.type
_entity.pdbx_description
1 polymer ?
#
loop_
_entity_poly.entity_id
_entity_poly.type
_entity_poly.pdbx_seq_one_letter_code
_entity_poly.pdbx_strand_id
1 'polypeptide(L)'
;LTFAAFNAQFRKQTQFTVREMYQKMLMQAPGLSAAKTVGLSARYQNFHELESALRQHGRESEVEHVRCGKSQRRLGLKARKALGELLTVEEYVDEDA
;
A
#
# COMPACT_ATOMS: atom_id res chain seq x y z
N LEU A 1 4.50 36.98 7.54
CA LEU A 1 3.52 35.88 7.67
C LEU A 1 2.34 36.36 8.50
N THR A 2 1.09 36.11 8.10
CA THR A 2 -0.11 36.49 8.87
C THR A 2 -0.72 35.29 9.58
N PHE A 3 -1.45 35.51 10.69
CA PHE A 3 -2.20 34.45 11.37
C PHE A 3 -3.24 33.78 10.45
N ALA A 4 -3.78 34.53 9.48
CA ALA A 4 -4.66 33.97 8.45
C ALA A 4 -3.94 32.95 7.54
N ALA A 5 -2.68 33.21 7.16
CA ALA A 5 -1.88 32.26 6.40
C ALA A 5 -1.52 31.01 7.23
N PHE A 6 -1.30 31.17 8.54
CA PHE A 6 -1.16 30.04 9.47
C PHE A 6 -2.45 29.21 9.54
N ASN A 7 -3.61 29.83 9.78
CA ASN A 7 -4.91 29.14 9.85
C ASN A 7 -5.31 28.46 8.53
N ALA A 8 -4.89 29.01 7.38
CA ALA A 8 -5.16 28.40 6.08
C ALA A 8 -4.51 27.01 5.94
N GLN A 9 -3.38 26.74 6.61
CA GLN A 9 -2.70 25.44 6.58
C GLN A 9 -3.48 24.34 7.32
N PHE A 10 -4.34 24.70 8.27
CA PHE A 10 -5.14 23.76 9.06
C PHE A 10 -6.56 23.58 8.52
N ARG A 11 -6.90 24.22 7.39
CA ARG A 11 -8.18 23.97 6.72
C ARG A 11 -8.22 22.52 6.24
N LYS A 12 -9.42 21.93 6.27
CA LYS A 12 -9.66 20.54 5.85
C LYS A 12 -9.14 20.34 4.42
N GLN A 13 -8.11 19.52 4.28
CA GLN A 13 -7.61 19.12 2.97
C GLN A 13 -8.56 18.07 2.37
N THR A 14 -9.14 18.38 1.22
CA THR A 14 -10.09 17.52 0.52
C THR A 14 -9.51 16.90 -0.76
N GLN A 15 -8.35 17.38 -1.20
CA GLN A 15 -7.68 16.91 -2.40
C GLN A 15 -6.54 15.96 -2.01
N PHE A 16 -6.61 14.73 -2.53
CA PHE A 16 -5.59 13.71 -2.36
C PHE A 16 -5.08 13.28 -3.73
N THR A 17 -3.78 13.07 -3.82
CA THR A 17 -3.16 12.42 -4.97
C THR A 17 -3.50 10.93 -4.99
N VAL A 18 -3.45 10.32 -6.18
CA VAL A 18 -3.61 8.87 -6.34
C VAL A 18 -2.63 8.10 -5.44
N ARG A 19 -1.39 8.60 -5.33
CA ARG A 19 -0.36 7.98 -4.49
C ARG A 19 -0.71 8.03 -3.00
N GLU A 20 -1.21 9.15 -2.49
CA GLU A 20 -1.64 9.27 -1.10
C GLU A 20 -2.81 8.33 -0.81
N MET A 21 -3.78 8.26 -1.72
CA MET A 21 -4.92 7.37 -1.55
C MET A 21 -4.49 5.89 -1.60
N TYR A 22 -3.64 5.53 -2.55
CA TYR A 22 -3.03 4.21 -2.65
C TYR A 22 -2.31 3.81 -1.35
N GLN A 23 -1.49 4.69 -0.78
CA GLN A 23 -0.82 4.43 0.50
C GLN A 23 -1.82 4.25 1.65
N LYS A 24 -2.88 5.07 1.72
CA LYS A 24 -3.93 4.95 2.73
C LYS A 24 -4.68 3.62 2.63
N MET A 25 -5.00 3.18 1.42
CA MET A 25 -5.67 1.90 1.15
C MET A 25 -4.76 0.72 1.49
N LEU A 26 -3.48 0.78 1.12
CA LEU A 26 -2.49 -0.25 1.50
C LEU A 26 -2.38 -0.44 3.01
N MET A 27 -2.47 0.63 3.80
CA MET A 27 -2.40 0.53 5.27
C MET A 27 -3.59 -0.22 5.89
N GLN A 28 -4.67 -0.44 5.15
CA GLN A 28 -5.78 -1.27 5.62
C GLN A 28 -5.48 -2.77 5.48
N ALA A 29 -4.52 -3.15 4.64
CA ALA A 29 -4.18 -4.54 4.42
C ALA A 29 -3.43 -5.14 5.63
N PRO A 30 -3.80 -6.34 6.11
CA PRO A 30 -3.14 -6.99 7.24
C PRO A 30 -1.63 -7.13 7.04
N GLY A 31 -0.87 -6.74 8.07
CA GLY A 31 0.58 -6.87 8.06
C GLY A 31 1.33 -5.76 7.30
N LEU A 32 0.63 -4.73 6.81
CA LEU A 32 1.23 -3.49 6.32
C LEU A 32 1.27 -2.43 7.42
N SER A 33 2.47 -1.92 7.67
CA SER A 33 2.72 -0.73 8.48
C SER A 33 3.12 0.43 7.58
N ALA A 34 3.14 1.66 8.11
CA ALA A 34 3.57 2.83 7.36
C ALA A 34 4.93 2.62 6.64
N ALA A 35 5.91 2.00 7.31
CA ALA A 35 7.22 1.72 6.71
C ALA A 35 7.16 0.71 5.55
N LYS A 36 6.27 -0.28 5.64
CA LYS A 36 6.05 -1.26 4.56
C LYS A 36 5.28 -0.63 3.40
N THR A 37 4.26 0.17 3.69
CA THR A 37 3.49 0.92 2.70
C THR A 37 4.38 1.87 1.90
N VAL A 38 5.29 2.59 2.55
CA VAL A 38 6.25 3.47 1.86
C VAL A 38 7.20 2.65 0.98
N GLY A 39 7.75 1.54 1.49
CA GLY A 39 8.62 0.66 0.68
C GLY A 39 7.91 0.09 -0.54
N LEU A 40 6.67 -0.38 -0.38
CA LEU A 40 5.87 -0.94 -1.46
C LEU A 40 5.48 0.12 -2.49
N SER A 41 5.00 1.28 -2.05
CA SER A 41 4.61 2.39 -2.92
C SER A 41 5.78 3.13 -3.57
N ALA A 42 7.02 2.87 -3.14
CA ALA A 42 8.22 3.31 -3.85
C ALA A 42 8.58 2.36 -5.01
N ARG A 43 8.22 1.07 -4.91
CA ARG A 43 8.50 0.06 -5.95
C ARG A 43 7.38 -0.05 -6.99
N TYR A 44 6.12 0.01 -6.56
CA TYR A 44 4.93 -0.07 -7.40
C TYR A 44 4.09 1.18 -7.13
N GLN A 45 3.90 2.03 -8.13
CA GLN A 45 3.38 3.40 -7.94
C GLN A 45 1.87 3.44 -7.69
N ASN A 46 1.16 2.38 -8.08
CA ASN A 46 -0.29 2.27 -8.02
C ASN A 46 -0.71 0.80 -7.87
N PHE A 47 -2.02 0.57 -7.66
CA PHE A 47 -2.55 -0.79 -7.50
C PHE A 47 -2.40 -1.65 -8.74
N HIS A 48 -2.54 -1.09 -9.94
CA HIS A 48 -2.42 -1.85 -11.19
C HIS A 48 -1.02 -2.48 -11.35
N GLU A 49 0.04 -1.72 -11.07
CA GLU A 49 1.41 -2.24 -11.09
C GLU A 49 1.63 -3.34 -10.04
N LEU A 50 1.09 -3.16 -8.83
CA LEU A 50 1.20 -4.13 -7.75
C LEU A 50 0.44 -5.42 -8.06
N GLU A 51 -0.81 -5.30 -8.51
CA GLU A 51 -1.65 -6.42 -8.93
C GLU A 51 -1.00 -7.20 -10.06
N SER A 52 -0.50 -6.51 -11.10
CA SER A 52 0.20 -7.14 -12.21
C SER A 52 1.41 -7.95 -11.74
N ALA A 53 2.18 -7.43 -10.77
CA ALA A 53 3.31 -8.15 -10.18
C ALA A 53 2.88 -9.36 -9.33
N LEU A 54 1.73 -9.29 -8.67
CA LEU A 54 1.17 -10.38 -7.87
C LEU A 54 0.57 -11.51 -8.74
N ARG A 55 -0.04 -11.17 -9.88
CA ARG A 55 -0.61 -12.14 -10.83
C ARG A 55 0.45 -12.83 -11.70
N GLN A 56 1.59 -12.20 -11.92
CA GLN A 56 2.66 -12.79 -12.74
C GLN A 56 3.35 -13.94 -11.99
N HIS A 57 3.07 -15.18 -12.44
CA HIS A 57 3.74 -16.38 -11.95
C HIS A 57 5.28 -16.22 -11.97
N GLY A 58 5.91 -16.54 -10.83
CA GLY A 58 7.35 -16.39 -10.64
C GLY A 58 7.81 -15.03 -10.08
N ARG A 59 6.96 -13.99 -10.14
CA ARG A 59 7.27 -12.65 -9.59
C ARG A 59 6.65 -12.36 -8.22
N GLU A 60 5.84 -13.27 -7.71
CA GLU A 60 5.29 -13.21 -6.35
C GLU A 60 6.38 -13.03 -5.29
N SER A 61 7.54 -13.63 -5.52
CA SER A 61 8.72 -13.47 -4.67
C SER A 61 9.25 -12.03 -4.68
N GLU A 62 9.16 -11.29 -5.78
CA GLU A 62 9.64 -9.91 -5.87
C GLU A 62 8.92 -8.99 -4.89
N VAL A 63 7.59 -9.14 -4.77
CA VAL A 63 6.77 -8.37 -3.83
C VAL A 63 7.18 -8.69 -2.39
N GLU A 64 7.44 -9.95 -2.08
CA GLU A 64 7.92 -10.38 -0.76
C GLU A 64 9.31 -9.79 -0.41
N HIS A 65 10.17 -9.61 -1.42
CA HIS A 65 11.54 -9.12 -1.27
C HIS A 65 11.66 -7.59 -1.18
N VAL A 66 10.56 -6.84 -1.37
CA VAL A 66 10.55 -5.38 -1.23
C VAL A 66 11.14 -4.96 0.12
N ARG A 67 12.09 -4.03 0.08
CA ARG A 67 12.83 -3.56 1.25
C ARG A 67 12.13 -2.36 1.88
N CYS A 68 11.91 -2.44 3.18
CA CYS A 68 11.06 -1.55 3.94
C CYS A 68 11.80 -0.94 5.15
N GLY A 69 11.54 0.34 5.39
CA GLY A 69 12.07 1.09 6.53
C GLY A 69 13.60 1.24 6.54
N LYS A 70 14.13 1.83 7.63
CA LYS A 70 15.56 2.13 7.77
C LYS A 70 16.45 0.88 7.73
N SER A 71 15.98 -0.22 8.33
CA SER A 71 16.72 -1.49 8.39
C SER A 71 16.64 -2.31 7.10
N GLN A 72 15.96 -1.83 6.05
CA GLN A 72 15.78 -2.55 4.78
C GLN A 72 15.26 -3.99 4.98
N ARG A 73 14.30 -4.15 5.92
CA ARG A 73 13.67 -5.45 6.17
C ARG A 73 12.77 -5.80 4.99
N ARG A 74 12.68 -7.08 4.67
CA ARG A 74 11.76 -7.57 3.64
C ARG A 74 10.30 -7.34 4.05
N LEU A 75 9.44 -7.13 3.07
CA LEU A 75 7.99 -7.02 3.26
C LEU A 75 7.43 -8.28 3.95
N GLY A 76 7.91 -9.44 3.50
CA GLY A 76 7.67 -10.75 4.08
C GLY A 76 6.41 -11.44 3.57
N LEU A 77 6.40 -12.78 3.71
CA LEU A 77 5.40 -13.67 3.13
C LEU A 77 3.96 -13.33 3.56
N LYS A 78 3.74 -13.01 4.84
CA LYS A 78 2.40 -12.71 5.38
C LYS A 78 1.76 -11.51 4.67
N ALA A 79 2.52 -10.43 4.48
CA ALA A 79 2.05 -9.24 3.79
C ALA A 79 1.82 -9.51 2.29
N ARG A 80 2.72 -10.26 1.65
CA ARG A 80 2.53 -10.68 0.25
C ARG A 80 1.27 -11.52 0.06
N LYS A 81 1.01 -12.48 0.96
CA LYS A 81 -0.19 -13.34 0.91
C LYS A 81 -1.47 -12.52 1.06
N ALA A 82 -1.55 -11.65 2.07
CA ALA A 82 -2.72 -10.78 2.27
C ALA A 82 -2.99 -9.87 1.07
N LEU A 83 -1.94 -9.32 0.44
CA LEU A 83 -2.08 -8.51 -0.77
C LEU A 83 -2.52 -9.33 -1.98
N GLY A 84 -2.01 -10.56 -2.13
CA GLY A 84 -2.47 -11.48 -3.18
C GLY A 84 -3.96 -11.78 -3.03
N GLU A 85 -4.39 -12.19 -1.84
CA GLU A 85 -5.80 -12.43 -1.54
C GLU A 85 -6.68 -11.20 -1.84
N LEU A 86 -6.25 -10.01 -1.41
CA LEU A 86 -7.02 -8.79 -1.60
C LEU A 86 -7.11 -8.30 -3.06
N LEU A 87 -6.05 -8.48 -3.86
CA LEU A 87 -5.92 -7.84 -5.17
C LEU A 87 -6.10 -8.79 -6.36
N THR A 88 -5.98 -10.11 -6.16
CA THR A 88 -5.98 -11.06 -7.29
C THR A 88 -7.11 -12.06 -7.27
N VAL A 89 -7.81 -12.24 -6.15
CA VAL A 89 -8.96 -13.14 -6.06
C VAL A 89 -10.12 -12.58 -6.89
N GLU A 90 -10.78 -13.46 -7.66
CA GLU A 90 -11.85 -13.06 -8.59
C GLU A 90 -13.22 -12.94 -7.91
N GLU A 91 -13.42 -13.71 -6.84
CA GLU A 91 -14.70 -13.79 -6.13
C GLU A 91 -14.53 -13.46 -4.65
N TYR A 92 -15.41 -12.59 -4.13
CA TYR A 92 -15.53 -12.38 -2.70
C TYR A 92 -16.37 -13.49 -2.11
N VAL A 93 -15.79 -14.29 -1.22
CA VAL A 93 -16.51 -15.33 -0.47
C VAL A 93 -16.56 -14.90 0.99
N ASP A 94 -17.76 -14.65 1.49
CA ASP A 94 -18.01 -14.38 2.89
C ASP A 94 -18.43 -15.67 3.57
N GLU A 95 -17.47 -16.49 4.00
CA GLU A 95 -17.77 -17.76 4.69
C GLU A 95 -18.23 -17.54 6.15
N ASP A 96 -18.17 -16.30 6.64
CA ASP A 96 -18.45 -15.91 8.04
C ASP A 96 -19.66 -14.95 8.20
N ALA A 97 -20.45 -14.71 7.13
CA ALA A 97 -21.63 -13.83 7.16
C ALA A 97 -22.96 -14.56 7.44
#